data_AF-A0A9D3YIZ5-F1
#
_entry.id   AF-A0A9D3YIZ5-F1
#
_cell.length_a   1.000
_cell.length_b   1.000
_cell.length_c   1.000
_cell.angle_alpha   90.00
_cell.angle_beta   90.00
_cell.angle_gamma   90.00
#
_symmetry.space_group_name_H-M   'P 1'
#
loop_
_entity.id
_entity.type
_entity.pdbx_description
1 polymer ?
#
loop_
_entity_poly.entity_id
_entity_poly.type
_entity_poly.pdbx_seq_one_letter_code
_entity_poly.pdbx_strand_id
1 'polypeptide(L)'
;MHASQAVFNDRGAEDNENEAHNLVEEFMILTNSTVGKMLYKQFPECIPVKYQPPPSDENNMHEFLRKNGVFIDVVANLQDRYLGGNIRGLHTLLAMDNQSVTGKHVTVPKNMWQALKDHRIPRNMLMCDYMRPIKHVTLQDWYFIQERAGYICCNGHKSDAEDCKHYYLDAFPYVHFTSPTRRYIDIVIHWLVHAFLNDEPYPYTSTEIKSICNQLCSKEKQAKEYSEHCQLLKRAL
;
A
#
# COMPACT_ATOMS: atom_id res chain seq x y z
N MET A 1 -15.21 -5.40 -48.41
CA MET A 1 -14.22 -6.04 -47.51
C MET A 1 -13.17 -4.98 -47.15
N HIS A 2 -12.66 -5.00 -45.91
CA HIS A 2 -11.76 -4.04 -45.27
C HIS A 2 -12.40 -2.87 -44.51
N ALA A 3 -12.86 -3.16 -43.29
CA ALA A 3 -12.91 -2.21 -42.17
C ALA A 3 -13.03 -2.97 -40.84
N SER A 4 -12.00 -3.69 -40.39
CA SER A 4 -11.98 -4.33 -39.05
C SER A 4 -10.57 -4.53 -38.45
N GLN A 5 -9.60 -3.67 -38.77
CA GLN A 5 -8.24 -3.79 -38.20
C GLN A 5 -7.79 -2.62 -37.32
N ALA A 6 -8.65 -1.65 -37.00
CA ALA A 6 -8.23 -0.46 -36.26
C ALA A 6 -8.59 -0.44 -34.74
N VAL A 7 -9.17 -1.50 -34.17
CA VAL A 7 -9.63 -1.50 -32.75
C VAL A 7 -8.76 -2.35 -31.81
N PHE A 8 -7.64 -2.89 -32.32
CA PHE A 8 -6.73 -3.74 -31.53
C PHE A 8 -5.41 -3.07 -31.15
N ASN A 9 -5.10 -1.87 -31.64
CA ASN A 9 -3.80 -1.24 -31.42
C ASN A 9 -3.73 -0.22 -30.26
N ASP A 10 -4.87 0.19 -29.69
CA ASP A 10 -4.91 1.19 -28.59
C ASP A 10 -4.87 0.56 -27.20
N ARG A 11 -5.28 -0.70 -27.06
CA ARG A 11 -5.40 -1.38 -25.75
C ARG A 11 -4.07 -1.86 -25.16
N GLY A 12 -3.07 -2.10 -26.02
CA GLY A 12 -1.71 -2.39 -25.56
C GLY A 12 -1.00 -1.18 -24.96
N ALA A 13 -1.47 0.04 -25.21
CA ALA A 13 -0.89 1.26 -24.65
C ALA A 13 -1.35 1.49 -23.19
N GLU A 14 -2.65 1.36 -22.91
CA GLU A 14 -3.20 1.48 -21.54
C GLU A 14 -2.67 0.39 -20.60
N ASP A 15 -2.56 -0.86 -21.07
CA ASP A 15 -2.01 -1.97 -20.27
C ASP A 15 -0.51 -1.75 -19.97
N ASN A 16 0.26 -1.23 -20.93
CA ASN A 16 1.67 -0.88 -20.73
C ASN A 16 1.87 0.34 -19.80
N GLU A 17 0.98 1.34 -19.87
CA GLU A 17 1.01 2.50 -18.96
C GLU A 17 0.73 2.08 -17.51
N ASN A 18 -0.22 1.15 -17.31
CA ASN A 18 -0.51 0.59 -16.00
C ASN A 18 0.65 -0.26 -15.46
N GLU A 19 1.31 -1.04 -16.30
CA GLU A 19 2.50 -1.81 -15.91
C GLU A 19 3.66 -0.90 -15.52
N ALA A 20 3.93 0.14 -16.31
CA ALA A 20 4.97 1.12 -16.01
C ALA A 20 4.68 1.90 -14.72
N HIS A 21 3.43 2.32 -14.50
CA HIS A 21 3.02 3.00 -13.28
C HIS A 21 3.25 2.14 -12.04
N ASN A 22 2.81 0.88 -12.11
CA ASN A 22 2.97 -0.10 -11.03
C ASN A 22 4.45 -0.40 -10.73
N LEU A 23 5.28 -0.49 -11.76
CA LEU A 23 6.73 -0.70 -11.62
C LEU A 23 7.36 0.47 -10.85
N VAL A 24 7.02 1.70 -11.24
CA VAL A 24 7.49 2.92 -10.56
C VAL A 24 7.04 2.92 -9.10
N GLU A 25 5.79 2.56 -8.82
CA GLU A 25 5.26 2.48 -7.45
C GLU A 25 6.07 1.49 -6.59
N GLU A 26 6.33 0.27 -7.07
CA GLU A 26 7.09 -0.73 -6.32
C GLU A 26 8.54 -0.29 -6.08
N PHE A 27 9.20 0.33 -7.05
CA PHE A 27 10.53 0.92 -6.85
C PHE A 27 10.49 2.06 -5.83
N MET A 28 9.44 2.89 -5.85
CA MET A 28 9.27 3.95 -4.86
C MET A 28 9.09 3.38 -3.45
N ILE A 29 8.25 2.35 -3.29
CA ILE A 29 8.03 1.66 -2.00
C ILE A 29 9.34 1.03 -1.50
N LEU A 30 10.08 0.34 -2.37
CA LEU A 30 11.35 -0.29 -2.02
C LEU A 30 12.39 0.75 -1.60
N THR A 31 12.51 1.83 -2.35
CA THR A 31 13.45 2.93 -2.05
C THR A 31 13.10 3.57 -0.71
N ASN A 32 11.84 3.94 -0.52
CA ASN A 32 11.32 4.51 0.71
C ASN A 32 11.58 3.61 1.94
N SER A 33 11.32 2.30 1.83
CA SER A 33 11.60 1.36 2.92
C SER A 33 13.09 1.19 3.19
N THR A 34 13.92 1.19 2.14
CA THR A 34 15.37 1.02 2.26
C THR A 34 16.01 2.22 2.94
N VAL A 35 15.65 3.44 2.52
CA VAL A 35 16.10 4.68 3.15
C VAL A 35 15.63 4.74 4.61
N GLY A 36 14.38 4.37 4.89
CA GLY A 36 13.87 4.29 6.25
C GLY A 36 14.72 3.36 7.12
N LYS A 37 15.00 2.14 6.64
CA LYS A 37 15.84 1.15 7.36
C LYS A 37 17.27 1.65 7.57
N MET A 38 17.84 2.35 6.60
CA MET A 38 19.17 2.93 6.69
C MET A 38 19.21 4.02 7.78
N LEU A 39 18.30 4.98 7.73
CA LEU A 39 18.24 6.08 8.68
C LEU A 39 17.89 5.61 10.08
N TYR A 40 17.00 4.63 10.25
CA TYR A 40 16.64 4.11 11.57
C TYR A 40 17.81 3.43 12.29
N LYS A 41 18.75 2.83 11.54
CA LYS A 41 19.97 2.26 12.13
C LYS A 41 20.90 3.33 12.71
N GLN A 42 20.96 4.50 12.07
CA GLN A 42 21.82 5.61 12.51
C GLN A 42 21.14 6.52 13.53
N PHE A 43 19.86 6.84 13.29
CA PHE A 43 19.08 7.85 14.00
C PHE A 43 17.75 7.26 14.50
N PRO A 44 17.77 6.28 15.44
CA PRO A 44 16.57 5.58 15.87
C PRO A 44 15.58 6.45 16.65
N GLU A 45 16.05 7.50 17.34
CA GLU A 45 15.25 8.28 18.31
C GLU A 45 14.46 9.43 17.71
N CYS A 46 14.67 9.74 16.43
CA CYS A 46 14.24 11.01 15.86
C CYS A 46 13.79 10.93 14.41
N ILE A 47 13.66 9.74 13.83
CA ILE A 47 13.24 9.57 12.43
C ILE A 47 11.73 9.82 12.26
N PRO A 48 11.31 10.70 11.32
CA PRO A 48 9.90 10.79 10.94
C PRO A 48 9.54 9.62 10.02
N VAL A 49 8.53 8.86 10.42
CA VAL A 49 8.03 7.69 9.67
C VAL A 49 6.58 7.91 9.25
N LYS A 50 6.23 7.36 8.10
CA LYS A 50 4.84 7.27 7.64
C LYS A 50 4.26 5.97 8.19
N TYR A 51 3.41 6.09 9.19
CA TYR A 51 2.74 4.97 9.85
C TYR A 51 1.30 4.86 9.36
N GLN A 52 0.72 3.68 9.53
CA GLN A 52 -0.71 3.47 9.32
C GLN A 52 -1.17 2.43 10.34
N PRO A 53 -2.12 2.77 11.21
CA PRO A 53 -2.61 1.82 12.19
C PRO A 53 -3.49 0.74 11.54
N PRO A 54 -3.69 -0.41 12.22
CA PRO A 54 -4.72 -1.36 11.83
C PRO A 54 -6.12 -0.71 11.85
N PRO A 55 -7.08 -1.26 11.09
CA PRO A 55 -8.50 -0.90 11.23
C PRO A 55 -8.94 -0.91 12.70
N SER A 56 -9.41 0.22 13.23
CA SER A 56 -9.79 0.33 14.65
C SER A 56 -11.19 -0.21 14.94
N ASP A 57 -12.08 -0.20 13.94
CA ASP A 57 -13.48 -0.59 14.09
C ASP A 57 -13.67 -2.09 13.85
N GLU A 58 -13.76 -2.85 14.95
CA GLU A 58 -14.03 -4.29 14.93
C GLU A 58 -15.36 -4.62 14.23
N ASN A 59 -16.39 -3.77 14.31
CA ASN A 59 -17.67 -4.03 13.66
C ASN A 59 -17.55 -3.93 12.15
N ASN A 60 -16.84 -2.92 11.64
CA ASN A 60 -16.56 -2.80 10.20
C ASN A 60 -15.70 -3.97 9.70
N MET A 61 -14.74 -4.42 10.52
CA MET A 61 -13.95 -5.61 10.23
C MET A 61 -14.81 -6.88 10.17
N HIS A 62 -15.72 -7.07 11.13
CA HIS A 62 -16.65 -8.20 11.15
C HIS A 62 -17.64 -8.16 9.98
N GLU A 63 -18.16 -6.98 9.63
CA GLU A 63 -19.03 -6.82 8.47
C GLU A 63 -18.29 -7.11 7.16
N PHE A 64 -17.06 -6.61 7.03
CA PHE A 64 -16.18 -6.91 5.90
C PHE A 64 -15.92 -8.42 5.79
N LEU A 65 -15.55 -9.08 6.90
CA LEU A 65 -15.35 -10.53 6.97
C LEU A 65 -16.61 -11.30 6.56
N ARG A 66 -17.80 -10.86 7.00
CA ARG A 66 -19.08 -11.46 6.64
C ARG A 66 -19.39 -11.32 5.15
N LYS A 67 -19.12 -10.14 4.57
CA LYS A 67 -19.39 -9.81 3.16
C LYS A 67 -18.39 -10.47 2.20
N ASN A 68 -17.12 -10.52 2.60
CA ASN A 68 -15.99 -10.84 1.72
C ASN A 68 -15.20 -12.09 2.14
N GLY A 69 -15.68 -12.87 3.12
CA GLY A 69 -14.96 -13.99 3.73
C GLY A 69 -14.46 -15.09 2.78
N VAL A 70 -15.01 -15.15 1.57
CA VAL A 70 -14.57 -16.06 0.48
C VAL A 70 -13.24 -15.62 -0.15
N PHE A 71 -12.98 -14.30 -0.19
CA PHE A 71 -11.82 -13.71 -0.87
C PHE A 71 -10.83 -13.06 0.10
N ILE A 72 -11.14 -13.03 1.40
CA ILE A 72 -10.30 -12.42 2.42
C ILE A 72 -8.93 -13.07 2.50
N ASP A 73 -8.86 -14.39 2.36
CA ASP A 73 -7.60 -15.12 2.35
C ASP A 73 -6.73 -14.69 1.15
N VAL A 74 -7.35 -14.38 0.01
CA VAL A 74 -6.62 -13.90 -1.18
C VAL A 74 -6.09 -12.48 -0.94
N VAL A 75 -6.91 -11.58 -0.39
CA VAL A 75 -6.51 -10.20 -0.10
C VAL A 75 -5.44 -10.15 1.00
N ALA A 76 -5.59 -10.93 2.07
CA ALA A 76 -4.63 -11.03 3.16
C ALA A 76 -3.30 -11.67 2.70
N ASN A 77 -3.35 -12.74 1.92
CA ASN A 77 -2.14 -13.38 1.39
C ASN A 77 -1.40 -12.48 0.38
N LEU A 78 -2.09 -11.65 -0.39
CA LEU A 78 -1.43 -10.64 -1.24
C LEU A 78 -0.68 -9.57 -0.45
N GLN A 79 -1.01 -9.40 0.82
CA GLN A 79 -0.35 -8.49 1.75
C GLN A 79 0.66 -9.21 2.65
N ASP A 80 0.97 -10.49 2.39
CA ASP A 80 1.79 -11.35 3.26
C ASP A 80 1.29 -11.40 4.73
N ARG A 81 -0.02 -11.25 4.94
CA ARG A 81 -0.64 -11.26 6.27
C ARG A 81 -1.31 -12.59 6.55
N TYR A 82 -0.99 -13.16 7.71
CA TYR A 82 -1.75 -14.26 8.30
C TYR A 82 -2.75 -13.70 9.30
N LEU A 83 -4.04 -13.67 8.95
CA LEU A 83 -5.10 -13.15 9.82
C LEU A 83 -5.44 -14.04 11.03
N GLY A 84 -4.67 -15.12 11.27
CA GLY A 84 -4.74 -15.88 12.51
C GLY A 84 -6.11 -16.47 12.81
N GLY A 85 -6.43 -17.62 12.20
CA GLY A 85 -7.63 -18.37 12.51
C GLY A 85 -7.69 -19.64 11.67
N ASN A 86 -8.39 -20.66 12.14
CA ASN A 86 -8.76 -21.82 11.33
C ASN A 86 -9.82 -21.37 10.31
N ILE A 87 -9.42 -20.50 9.37
CA ILE A 87 -10.27 -20.04 8.28
C ILE A 87 -10.33 -21.23 7.33
N ARG A 88 -11.34 -22.08 7.54
CA ARG A 88 -11.68 -23.21 6.67
C ARG A 88 -11.94 -22.80 5.21
N GLY A 89 -11.75 -21.53 4.81
CA GLY A 89 -12.05 -20.98 3.50
C GLY A 89 -11.22 -21.59 2.38
N LEU A 90 -9.89 -21.68 2.49
CA LEU A 90 -9.07 -22.13 1.36
C LEU A 90 -9.30 -23.61 1.00
N HIS A 91 -9.42 -24.49 2.00
CA HIS A 91 -9.71 -25.92 1.78
C HIS A 91 -11.19 -26.18 1.46
N THR A 92 -12.10 -25.37 1.99
CA THR A 92 -13.55 -25.54 1.73
C THR A 92 -13.95 -24.94 0.38
N LEU A 93 -13.29 -23.89 -0.13
CA LEU A 93 -13.48 -23.43 -1.52
C LEU A 93 -12.95 -24.42 -2.55
N LEU A 94 -11.82 -25.09 -2.26
CA LEU A 94 -11.32 -26.18 -3.12
C LEU A 94 -12.20 -27.44 -3.04
N ALA A 95 -12.95 -27.63 -1.94
CA ALA A 95 -13.80 -28.81 -1.72
C ALA A 95 -15.30 -28.59 -2.03
N MET A 96 -15.79 -27.35 -2.02
CA MET A 96 -17.18 -27.00 -2.33
C MET A 96 -17.43 -26.75 -3.83
N ASP A 97 -16.37 -26.65 -4.64
CA ASP A 97 -16.49 -26.39 -6.08
C ASP A 97 -16.82 -27.65 -6.93
N ASN A 98 -17.07 -28.79 -6.28
CA ASN A 98 -17.40 -30.03 -7.00
C ASN A 98 -18.87 -30.19 -7.37
N GLN A 99 -19.72 -29.18 -7.16
CA GLN A 99 -21.04 -29.12 -7.80
C GLN A 99 -21.34 -27.70 -8.33
N SER A 100 -21.04 -27.52 -9.61
CA SER A 100 -21.65 -26.53 -10.51
C SER A 100 -21.31 -25.04 -10.32
N VAL A 101 -20.05 -24.69 -10.08
CA VAL A 101 -19.53 -23.44 -10.65
C VAL A 101 -18.69 -23.80 -11.86
N THR A 102 -19.19 -23.49 -13.05
CA THR A 102 -18.38 -23.42 -14.26
C THR A 102 -17.41 -22.24 -14.14
N GLY A 103 -16.46 -22.33 -13.22
CA GLY A 103 -15.41 -21.35 -12.97
C GLY A 103 -14.09 -22.04 -13.27
N LYS A 104 -13.47 -21.72 -14.41
CA LYS A 104 -12.13 -22.19 -14.75
C LYS A 104 -11.18 -21.94 -13.56
N HIS A 105 -10.74 -23.00 -12.89
CA HIS A 105 -9.57 -22.96 -12.02
C HIS A 105 -8.44 -22.28 -12.79
N VAL A 106 -7.97 -21.13 -12.31
CA VAL A 106 -6.74 -20.54 -12.84
C VAL A 106 -5.60 -21.30 -12.19
N THR A 107 -5.07 -22.26 -12.92
CA THR A 107 -3.82 -22.93 -12.59
C THR A 107 -2.71 -21.92 -12.83
N VAL A 108 -2.21 -21.27 -11.78
CA VAL A 108 -0.98 -20.47 -11.87
C VAL A 108 0.18 -21.45 -11.88
N PRO A 109 0.99 -21.50 -12.96
CA PRO A 109 2.15 -22.38 -13.04
C PRO A 109 3.11 -22.12 -11.88
N LYS A 110 3.69 -23.17 -11.27
CA LYS A 110 4.57 -23.05 -10.09
C LYS A 110 5.71 -22.05 -10.29
N ASN A 111 6.27 -22.00 -11.50
CA ASN A 111 7.29 -21.02 -11.90
C ASN A 111 6.78 -19.58 -11.92
N MET A 112 5.52 -19.34 -12.26
CA MET A 112 4.88 -18.03 -12.17
C MET A 112 4.60 -17.65 -10.71
N TRP A 113 4.22 -18.62 -9.86
CA TRP A 113 4.08 -18.42 -8.41
C TRP A 113 5.43 -18.19 -7.70
N GLN A 114 6.48 -18.88 -8.14
CA GLN A 114 7.85 -18.64 -7.69
C GLN A 114 8.32 -17.26 -8.15
N ALA A 115 8.10 -16.91 -9.43
CA ALA A 115 8.41 -15.59 -9.95
C ALA A 115 7.61 -14.48 -9.26
N LEU A 116 6.39 -14.72 -8.80
CA LEU A 116 5.59 -13.79 -7.99
C LEU A 116 6.18 -13.54 -6.59
N LYS A 117 6.82 -14.57 -6.01
CA LYS A 117 7.53 -14.47 -4.72
C LYS A 117 8.93 -13.86 -4.87
N ASP A 118 9.61 -14.19 -5.97
CA ASP A 118 11.00 -13.81 -6.24
C ASP A 118 11.12 -12.43 -6.92
N HIS A 119 10.14 -12.08 -7.74
CA HIS A 119 9.98 -10.78 -8.40
C HIS A 119 8.59 -10.26 -8.05
N ARG A 120 8.54 -9.15 -7.30
CA ARG A 120 7.31 -8.44 -6.94
C ARG A 120 6.55 -7.96 -8.18
N ILE A 121 5.87 -8.86 -8.89
CA ILE A 121 4.88 -8.49 -9.90
C ILE A 121 3.81 -7.70 -9.17
N PRO A 122 3.28 -6.60 -9.74
CA PRO A 122 2.52 -5.65 -8.96
C PRO A 122 1.31 -6.30 -8.31
N ARG A 123 1.19 -6.16 -6.99
CA ARG A 123 0.04 -6.65 -6.20
C ARG A 123 -1.31 -6.23 -6.81
N ASN A 124 -1.32 -5.08 -7.49
CA ASN A 124 -2.47 -4.51 -8.20
C ASN A 124 -2.76 -5.19 -9.54
N MET A 125 -1.76 -5.71 -10.24
CA MET A 125 -1.89 -6.36 -11.56
C MET A 125 -2.63 -7.71 -11.46
N LEU A 126 -2.51 -8.41 -10.33
CA LEU A 126 -3.29 -9.62 -10.02
C LEU A 126 -4.78 -9.33 -9.73
N MET A 127 -5.11 -8.08 -9.40
CA MET A 127 -6.43 -7.63 -8.96
C MET A 127 -7.09 -6.65 -9.93
N CYS A 128 -6.46 -6.36 -11.07
CA CYS A 128 -7.03 -5.51 -12.11
C CYS A 128 -8.40 -6.03 -12.58
N ASP A 129 -9.31 -5.07 -12.79
CA ASP A 129 -10.75 -5.24 -13.07
C ASP A 129 -11.07 -6.18 -14.23
N TYR A 130 -10.14 -6.34 -15.15
CA TYR A 130 -10.37 -6.98 -16.44
C TYR A 130 -10.71 -8.48 -16.35
N MET A 131 -10.42 -9.14 -15.23
CA MET A 131 -10.63 -10.60 -15.10
C MET A 131 -11.59 -11.01 -13.99
N ARG A 132 -11.81 -10.20 -12.93
CA ARG A 132 -12.64 -10.60 -11.76
C ARG A 132 -13.21 -9.39 -10.98
N PRO A 133 -14.37 -8.82 -11.39
CA PRO A 133 -14.96 -7.64 -10.75
C PRO A 133 -15.25 -7.81 -9.25
N ILE A 134 -15.60 -9.04 -8.81
CA ILE A 134 -15.85 -9.32 -7.39
C ILE A 134 -14.58 -9.13 -6.54
N LYS A 135 -13.40 -9.47 -7.07
CA LYS A 135 -12.14 -9.28 -6.34
C LYS A 135 -11.77 -7.81 -6.19
N HIS A 136 -12.01 -7.01 -7.23
CA HIS A 136 -11.81 -5.57 -7.15
C HIS A 136 -12.75 -4.94 -6.13
N VAL A 137 -14.03 -5.32 -6.12
CA VAL A 137 -15.00 -4.85 -5.12
C VAL A 137 -14.55 -5.22 -3.70
N THR A 138 -14.07 -6.45 -3.48
CA THR A 138 -13.52 -6.84 -2.18
C THR A 138 -12.28 -6.01 -1.80
N LEU A 139 -11.40 -5.69 -2.75
CA LEU A 139 -10.24 -4.85 -2.50
C LEU A 139 -10.64 -3.39 -2.17
N GLN A 140 -11.65 -2.85 -2.85
CA GLN A 140 -12.23 -1.54 -2.54
C GLN A 140 -12.86 -1.49 -1.15
N ASP A 141 -13.66 -2.51 -0.81
CA ASP A 141 -14.21 -2.67 0.54
C ASP A 141 -13.08 -2.77 1.59
N TRP A 142 -11.99 -3.46 1.27
CA TRP A 142 -10.82 -3.56 2.14
C TRP A 142 -10.14 -2.20 2.37
N TYR A 143 -9.95 -1.40 1.30
CA TYR A 143 -9.43 -0.04 1.43
C TYR A 143 -10.33 0.85 2.29
N PHE A 144 -11.64 0.67 2.21
CA PHE A 144 -12.59 1.50 2.93
C PHE A 144 -12.51 1.32 4.46
N ILE A 145 -12.20 0.11 4.92
CA ILE A 145 -12.05 -0.16 6.36
C ILE A 145 -10.66 0.20 6.90
N GLN A 146 -9.69 0.51 6.04
CA GLN A 146 -8.35 0.89 6.49
C GLN A 146 -8.35 2.27 7.15
N GLU A 147 -7.56 2.39 8.22
CA GLU A 147 -7.26 3.70 8.80
C GLU A 147 -6.35 4.53 7.89
N ARG A 148 -6.41 5.85 8.08
CA ARG A 148 -5.58 6.77 7.32
C ARG A 148 -4.13 6.70 7.79
N ALA A 149 -3.20 6.68 6.83
CA ALA A 149 -1.78 6.79 7.12
C ALA A 149 -1.41 8.23 7.55
N GLY A 150 -0.57 8.35 8.58
CA GLY A 150 -0.09 9.61 9.15
C GLY A 150 1.44 9.65 9.26
N TYR A 151 1.98 10.76 9.73
CA TYR A 151 3.38 10.86 10.13
C TYR A 151 3.52 10.86 11.64
N ILE A 152 4.54 10.15 12.13
CA ILE A 152 4.90 10.11 13.55
C ILE A 152 6.41 10.13 13.69
N CYS A 153 6.91 10.70 14.79
CA CYS A 153 8.32 10.59 15.16
C CYS A 153 8.53 9.27 15.90
N CYS A 154 9.39 8.40 15.38
CA CYS A 154 9.79 7.19 16.10
C CYS A 154 10.81 7.56 17.18
N ASN A 155 10.66 7.06 18.42
CA ASN A 155 11.59 7.35 19.53
C ASN A 155 12.52 6.17 19.86
N GLY A 156 12.76 5.25 18.92
CA GLY A 156 13.73 4.16 19.10
C GLY A 156 13.35 3.06 20.11
N HIS A 157 12.22 3.18 20.82
CA HIS A 157 11.75 2.14 21.73
C HIS A 157 11.16 0.95 20.95
N LYS A 158 11.44 -0.27 21.41
CA LYS A 158 10.90 -1.50 20.78
C LYS A 158 9.37 -1.57 20.80
N SER A 159 8.72 -0.93 21.78
CA SER A 159 7.26 -0.77 21.83
C SER A 159 6.73 0.02 20.64
N ASP A 160 7.48 1.02 20.18
CA ASP A 160 7.05 1.95 19.14
C ASP A 160 7.09 1.31 17.76
N ALA A 161 7.75 0.15 17.58
CA ALA A 161 7.90 -0.50 16.29
C ALA A 161 6.57 -0.96 15.69
N GLU A 162 5.64 -1.43 16.53
CA GLU A 162 4.28 -1.79 16.07
C GLU A 162 3.44 -0.54 15.81
N ASP A 163 3.50 0.47 16.70
CA ASP A 163 2.74 1.72 16.56
C ASP A 163 3.21 2.57 15.36
N CYS A 164 4.48 2.44 14.99
CA CYS A 164 5.09 3.16 13.87
C CYS A 164 5.08 2.38 12.55
N LYS A 165 4.50 1.17 12.53
CA LYS A 165 4.43 0.34 11.33
C LYS A 165 3.39 0.88 10.35
N HIS A 166 3.62 0.68 9.06
CA HIS A 166 2.63 0.93 8.03
C HIS A 166 1.81 -0.35 7.81
N TYR A 167 0.59 -0.41 8.33
CA TYR A 167 -0.25 -1.61 8.31
C TYR A 167 -0.45 -2.19 6.90
N TYR A 168 -0.88 -1.38 5.92
CA TYR A 168 -1.18 -1.87 4.57
C TYR A 168 0.05 -2.38 3.80
N LEU A 169 1.20 -1.74 3.98
CA LEU A 169 2.45 -2.07 3.29
C LEU A 169 3.28 -3.13 4.03
N ASP A 170 2.85 -3.50 5.23
CA ASP A 170 3.58 -4.31 6.20
C ASP A 170 5.04 -3.88 6.38
N ALA A 171 5.28 -2.56 6.35
CA ALA A 171 6.63 -2.00 6.32
C ALA A 171 6.92 -1.22 7.60
N PHE A 172 8.04 -1.57 8.25
CA PHE A 172 8.65 -0.76 9.30
C PHE A 172 10.18 -0.81 9.19
N PRO A 173 10.87 0.33 9.34
CA PRO A 173 10.36 1.70 9.22
C PRO A 173 10.07 2.07 7.74
N TYR A 174 9.05 2.90 7.52
CA TYR A 174 8.69 3.40 6.19
C TYR A 174 8.69 4.94 6.19
N VAL A 175 9.34 5.55 5.19
CA VAL A 175 9.47 7.01 5.07
C VAL A 175 9.08 7.47 3.67
N HIS A 176 8.84 8.76 3.46
CA HIS A 176 8.70 9.34 2.13
C HIS A 176 10.00 10.03 1.72
N PHE A 177 10.61 9.57 0.62
CA PHE A 177 11.91 10.09 0.13
C PHE A 177 11.90 10.45 -1.37
N THR A 178 11.02 9.84 -2.14
CA THR A 178 11.06 9.79 -3.61
C THR A 178 10.41 10.99 -4.33
N SER A 179 9.92 12.02 -3.64
CA SER A 179 9.26 13.18 -4.26
C SER A 179 9.47 14.52 -3.51
N PRO A 180 10.72 14.97 -3.34
CA PRO A 180 11.06 16.22 -2.62
C PRO A 180 10.46 17.49 -3.22
N THR A 181 10.13 17.52 -4.51
CA THR A 181 9.53 18.70 -5.15
C THR A 181 8.08 18.95 -4.74
N ARG A 182 7.40 17.95 -4.18
CA ARG A 182 5.94 18.01 -3.91
C ARG A 182 5.59 17.80 -2.44
N ARG A 183 6.53 17.29 -1.64
CA ARG A 183 6.30 16.88 -0.25
C ARG A 183 7.45 17.38 0.61
N TYR A 184 7.12 18.19 1.62
CA TYR A 184 8.12 18.74 2.53
C TYR A 184 8.83 17.66 3.35
N ILE A 185 8.15 16.56 3.68
CA ILE A 185 8.75 15.47 4.45
C ILE A 185 9.93 14.83 3.71
N ASP A 186 9.85 14.72 2.38
CA ASP A 186 10.95 14.19 1.58
C ASP A 186 12.18 15.09 1.70
N ILE A 187 12.03 16.41 1.78
CA ILE A 187 13.15 17.35 2.02
C ILE A 187 13.79 17.07 3.39
N VAL A 188 12.98 16.88 4.42
CA VAL A 188 13.47 16.52 5.77
C VAL A 188 14.27 15.23 5.70
N ILE A 189 13.74 14.16 5.10
CA ILE A 189 14.45 12.89 4.95
C ILE A 189 15.73 13.05 4.11
N HIS A 190 15.73 13.87 3.05
CA HIS A 190 16.93 14.15 2.25
C HIS A 190 18.04 14.79 3.09
N TRP A 191 17.70 15.72 3.98
CA TRP A 191 18.67 16.28 4.92
C TRP A 191 19.19 15.25 5.92
N LEU A 192 18.36 14.30 6.36
CA LEU A 192 18.82 13.18 7.20
C LEU A 192 19.78 12.26 6.45
N VAL A 193 19.50 12.00 5.17
CA VAL A 193 20.41 11.22 4.32
C VAL A 193 21.73 11.96 4.12
N HIS A 194 21.70 13.29 3.94
CA HIS A 194 22.91 14.10 3.85
C HIS A 194 23.75 14.03 5.13
N ALA A 195 23.12 14.20 6.30
CA ALA A 195 23.80 14.06 7.58
C ALA A 195 24.38 12.65 7.79
N PHE A 196 23.63 11.61 7.39
CA PHE A 196 24.10 10.22 7.40
C PHE A 196 25.35 10.01 6.52
N LEU A 197 25.39 10.60 5.32
CA LEU A 197 26.52 10.44 4.39
C LEU A 197 27.79 11.17 4.83
N ASN A 198 27.65 12.24 5.63
CA ASN A 198 28.78 13.04 6.11
C ASN A 198 29.18 12.71 7.56
N ASP A 199 28.59 11.68 8.17
CA ASP A 199 28.76 11.34 9.60
C ASP A 199 28.47 12.52 10.54
N GLU A 200 27.53 13.40 10.15
CA GLU A 200 27.12 14.56 10.93
C GLU A 200 26.06 14.17 11.98
N PRO A 201 25.99 14.90 13.11
CA PRO A 201 24.93 14.70 14.08
C PRO A 201 23.57 15.00 13.45
N TYR A 202 22.54 14.43 14.07
CA TYR A 202 21.18 14.57 13.59
C TYR A 202 20.74 16.06 13.59
N PRO A 203 20.22 16.61 12.48
CA PRO A 203 20.01 18.04 12.33
C PRO A 203 18.77 18.58 13.05
N TYR A 204 17.93 17.70 13.62
CA TYR A 204 16.68 18.08 14.30
C TYR A 204 16.62 17.53 15.72
N THR A 205 15.73 18.06 16.54
CA THR A 205 15.38 17.45 17.83
C THR A 205 14.13 16.59 17.68
N SER A 206 13.93 15.61 18.57
CA SER A 206 12.70 14.80 18.59
C SER A 206 11.44 15.66 18.69
N THR A 207 11.50 16.78 19.42
CA THR A 207 10.39 17.74 19.55
C THR A 207 10.10 18.48 18.24
N GLU A 208 11.13 18.87 17.49
CA GLU A 208 10.95 19.51 16.18
C GLU A 208 10.34 18.53 15.18
N ILE A 209 10.81 17.29 15.13
CA ILE A 209 10.26 16.26 14.25
C ILE A 209 8.80 15.96 14.60
N LYS A 210 8.46 15.85 15.89
CA LYS A 210 7.06 15.70 16.34
C LYS A 210 6.19 16.87 15.88
N SER A 211 6.68 18.10 16.01
CA SER A 211 5.98 19.30 15.53
C SER A 211 5.77 19.28 14.02
N ILE A 212 6.82 18.93 13.25
CA ILE A 212 6.75 18.79 11.79
C ILE A 212 5.72 17.73 11.39
N CYS A 213 5.76 16.53 11.99
CA CYS A 213 4.81 15.46 11.72
C CYS A 213 3.36 15.90 11.98
N ASN A 214 3.09 16.57 13.10
CA ASN A 214 1.76 17.08 13.44
C ASN A 214 1.26 18.12 12.42
N GLN A 215 2.12 19.05 12.03
CA GLN A 215 1.78 20.06 11.02
C GLN A 215 1.50 19.41 9.66
N LEU A 216 2.34 18.44 9.25
CA LEU A 216 2.15 17.72 8.00
C LEU A 216 0.84 16.93 7.98
N CYS A 217 0.49 16.23 9.06
CA CYS A 217 -0.79 15.53 9.17
C CYS A 217 -1.99 16.50 9.02
N SER A 218 -1.92 17.67 9.67
CA SER A 218 -2.95 18.71 9.55
C SER A 218 -3.08 19.24 8.12
N LYS A 219 -1.94 19.51 7.46
CA LYS A 219 -1.91 19.98 6.07
C LYS A 219 -2.33 18.93 5.05
N GLU A 220 -1.98 17.66 5.24
CA GLU A 220 -2.46 16.55 4.40
C GLU A 220 -3.99 16.42 4.49
N LYS A 221 -4.57 16.57 5.69
CA LYS A 221 -6.02 16.57 5.86
C LYS A 221 -6.67 17.73 5.10
N GLN A 222 -6.15 18.95 5.25
CA GLN A 222 -6.66 20.14 4.56
C GLN A 222 -6.55 20.02 3.04
N ALA A 223 -5.42 19.52 2.53
CA ALA A 223 -5.20 19.33 1.09
C ALA A 223 -6.18 18.30 0.50
N LYS A 224 -6.46 17.22 1.24
CA LYS A 224 -7.44 16.20 0.82
C LYS A 224 -8.85 16.77 0.76
N GLU A 225 -9.30 17.45 1.81
CA GLU A 225 -10.61 18.10 1.85
C GLU A 225 -10.77 19.08 0.67
N TYR A 226 -9.74 19.87 0.38
CA TYR A 226 -9.76 20.77 -0.77
C TYR A 226 -9.86 20.01 -2.11
N SER A 227 -9.08 18.93 -2.28
CA SER A 227 -9.13 18.10 -3.48
C SER A 227 -10.51 17.46 -3.69
N GLU A 228 -11.13 16.96 -2.63
CA GLU A 228 -12.49 16.40 -2.66
C GLU A 228 -13.52 17.45 -3.09
N HIS A 229 -13.47 18.66 -2.51
CA HIS A 229 -14.33 19.77 -2.93
C HIS A 229 -14.14 20.14 -4.41
N CYS A 230 -12.89 20.20 -4.89
CA CYS A 230 -12.62 20.46 -6.30
C CYS A 230 -13.19 19.39 -7.23
N GLN A 231 -13.13 18.11 -6.83
CA GLN A 231 -13.72 17.02 -7.62
C GLN A 231 -15.25 17.11 -7.67
N LEU A 232 -15.89 17.46 -6.55
CA LEU A 232 -17.34 17.66 -6.51
C LEU A 232 -17.77 18.80 -7.42
N LEU A 233 -17.07 19.93 -7.38
CA LEU A 233 -17.32 21.07 -8.27
C LEU A 233 -17.17 20.68 -9.75
N LYS A 234 -16.13 19.91 -10.09
CA LYS A 234 -15.93 19.43 -11.48
C LYS A 234 -17.04 18.50 -11.97
N ARG A 235 -17.67 17.73 -11.08
CA ARG A 235 -18.77 16.80 -11.44
C ARG A 235 -20.12 17.49 -11.53
N ALA A 236 -20.27 18.66 -10.91
CA ALA A 236 -21.49 19.44 -10.90
C ALA A 236 -21.63 20.38 -12.12
N LEU A 237 -20.54 20.62 -12.84
CA LEU A 237 -20.46 21.39 -14.09
C LEU A 237 -20.53 20.46 -15.30
#